data_AF-A0A379MPF4-F1
#
_entry.id   AF-A0A379MPF4-F1
#
_cell.length_a   1.000
_cell.length_b   1.000
_cell.length_c   1.000
_cell.angle_alpha   90.00
_cell.angle_beta   90.00
_cell.angle_gamma   90.00
#
_symmetry.space_group_name_H-M   'P 1'
#
loop_
_entity.id
_entity.type
_entity.pdbx_description
1 polymer ?
#
loop_
_entity_poly.entity_id
_entity_poly.type
_entity_poly.pdbx_seq_one_letter_code
_entity_poly.pdbx_strand_id
1 'polypeptide(L)'
;MSDTARLTDPQGRLLVDPHRIGWLMPLGKDLYHITPRHNDGETGVSFREDDLLVGYFRHDGLLPTATYLRVLTVFPDGFVARLEEGLPPQPHMILARRGNYTDSARQNSIYVDGKTGKMVFLRGVNDTILRPHNTAVQVGYIGDVVDADFPDTAPEEVGLYTQNIHTRGDFVLRNGKDVATEFSMTAGRIESAVSSIETLDGRVTQEVSQLVQTASDLSLSIGNLSMDLNGRIDAAESRITLNAQGIERKVSLNGVISTINQSAEEVKIEANRIRLVGSTSLEGMLTVEGRIKAEYIDVDNLTARRLRTAESGARIEINHETDVISAFDSREIETFRLDGLSGDWLGARLHLGMSVNSMDLTGEKLVFKDGRLYQNIVTGNSIELRNGTGETSFFLRAGEGIGSDTALGPLLRLATVPGEYSTVNFGALHSRSGKEGNWKTLYIDTDTGDIRWG
;
A
#
# COMPACT_ATOMS: atom_id res chain seq x y z
N MET A 1 -43.24 -56.13 81.20
CA MET A 1 -44.68 -56.22 81.56
C MET A 1 -45.25 -54.84 81.30
N SER A 2 -46.00 -54.65 80.21
CA SER A 2 -46.63 -53.37 79.88
C SER A 2 -48.10 -53.48 80.24
N ASP A 3 -48.52 -52.65 81.19
CA ASP A 3 -49.94 -52.42 81.49
C ASP A 3 -50.58 -51.85 80.23
N THR A 4 -51.29 -52.73 79.52
CA THR A 4 -52.19 -52.34 78.43
C THR A 4 -53.16 -51.28 78.95
N ALA A 5 -53.15 -50.09 78.35
CA ALA A 5 -54.19 -49.08 78.57
C ALA A 5 -55.55 -49.73 78.32
N ARG A 6 -56.30 -50.01 79.39
CA ARG A 6 -57.68 -50.49 79.32
C ARG A 6 -58.56 -49.25 79.33
N LEU A 7 -59.26 -49.01 78.22
CA LEU A 7 -60.26 -47.97 78.14
C LEU A 7 -61.39 -48.35 79.12
N THR A 8 -61.57 -47.56 80.17
CA THR A 8 -62.66 -47.72 81.14
C THR A 8 -63.57 -46.50 81.09
N ASP A 9 -64.86 -46.70 81.35
CA ASP A 9 -65.78 -45.58 81.57
C ASP A 9 -65.41 -44.82 82.87
N PRO A 10 -66.00 -43.63 83.14
CA PRO A 10 -65.75 -42.89 84.38
C PRO A 10 -66.11 -43.66 85.67
N GLN A 11 -66.79 -44.80 85.55
CA GLN A 11 -67.18 -45.69 86.65
C GLN A 11 -66.25 -46.92 86.77
N GLY A 12 -65.15 -46.97 86.00
CA GLY A 12 -64.14 -48.02 86.06
C GLY A 12 -64.57 -49.33 85.41
N ARG A 13 -65.68 -49.35 84.67
CA ARG A 13 -66.09 -50.52 83.89
C ARG A 13 -65.26 -50.57 82.62
N LEU A 14 -64.86 -51.77 82.22
CA LEU A 14 -64.22 -51.97 80.91
C LEU A 14 -65.17 -51.42 79.83
N LEU A 15 -64.65 -50.58 78.94
CA LEU A 15 -65.33 -50.29 77.68
C LEU A 15 -65.27 -51.58 76.86
N VAL A 16 -66.36 -52.36 76.91
CA VAL A 16 -66.50 -53.66 76.24
C VAL A 16 -66.73 -53.42 74.75
N ASP A 17 -66.21 -54.31 73.88
CA ASP A 17 -66.33 -54.24 72.41
C ASP A 17 -67.81 -54.15 71.95
N PRO A 18 -68.35 -52.97 71.61
CA PRO A 18 -69.79 -52.79 71.35
C PRO A 18 -70.24 -53.39 70.00
N HIS A 19 -69.34 -54.08 69.30
CA HIS A 19 -69.53 -54.53 67.93
C HIS A 19 -69.10 -55.99 67.72
N ARG A 20 -69.06 -56.78 68.79
CA ARG A 20 -68.83 -58.22 68.70
C ARG A 20 -70.08 -58.90 68.13
N ILE A 21 -69.91 -59.73 67.10
CA ILE A 21 -71.00 -60.55 66.55
C ILE A 21 -71.48 -61.52 67.64
N GLY A 22 -72.74 -61.36 68.05
CA GLY A 22 -73.41 -62.26 68.99
C GLY A 22 -74.08 -63.41 68.26
N TRP A 23 -74.90 -63.08 67.26
CA TRP A 23 -75.58 -64.05 66.42
C TRP A 23 -75.45 -63.70 64.94
N LEU A 24 -75.42 -64.75 64.11
CA LEU A 24 -75.16 -64.67 62.68
C LEU A 24 -76.06 -65.67 61.95
N MET A 25 -76.80 -65.21 60.94
CA MET A 25 -77.59 -66.06 60.05
C MET A 25 -77.30 -65.75 58.58
N PRO A 26 -76.80 -66.72 57.79
CA PRO A 26 -76.68 -66.55 56.35
C PRO A 26 -78.08 -66.48 55.72
N LEU A 27 -78.32 -65.43 54.93
CA LEU A 27 -79.57 -65.21 54.19
C LEU A 27 -79.48 -65.65 52.72
N GLY A 28 -78.27 -65.91 52.23
CA GLY A 28 -77.98 -66.26 50.86
C GLY A 28 -76.47 -66.23 50.60
N LYS A 29 -76.08 -66.35 49.34
CA LYS A 29 -74.67 -66.19 48.94
C LYS A 29 -74.21 -64.78 49.34
N ASP A 30 -73.16 -64.71 50.15
CA ASP A 30 -72.51 -63.48 50.62
C ASP A 30 -73.42 -62.53 51.42
N LEU A 31 -74.60 -62.96 51.89
CA LEU A 31 -75.54 -62.11 52.61
C LEU A 31 -75.80 -62.65 54.02
N TYR A 32 -75.73 -61.79 55.02
CA TYR A 32 -75.78 -62.17 56.42
C TYR A 32 -76.66 -61.23 57.23
N HIS A 33 -77.53 -61.80 58.07
CA HIS A 33 -78.15 -61.09 59.18
C HIS A 33 -77.24 -61.19 60.39
N ILE A 34 -76.82 -60.04 60.94
CA ILE A 34 -75.88 -59.93 62.03
C ILE A 34 -76.55 -59.22 63.20
N THR A 35 -76.55 -59.87 64.36
CA THR A 35 -77.01 -59.31 65.63
C THR A 35 -75.78 -59.11 66.51
N PRO A 36 -75.37 -57.86 66.79
CA PRO A 36 -74.31 -57.59 67.76
C PRO A 36 -74.69 -58.11 69.13
N ARG A 37 -73.69 -58.54 69.90
CA ARG A 37 -73.88 -58.81 71.32
C ARG A 37 -74.07 -57.48 72.03
N HIS A 38 -75.26 -57.26 72.57
CA HIS A 38 -75.57 -56.09 73.40
C HIS A 38 -75.30 -56.43 74.87
N ASN A 39 -74.65 -55.53 75.59
CA ASN A 39 -74.53 -55.60 77.05
C ASN A 39 -75.55 -54.68 77.73
N ASP A 40 -75.82 -54.91 79.03
CA ASP A 40 -76.79 -54.11 79.79
C ASP A 40 -76.48 -52.61 79.72
N GLY A 41 -77.40 -51.84 79.11
CA GLY A 41 -77.31 -50.39 78.93
C GLY A 41 -76.95 -49.92 77.52
N GLU A 42 -76.58 -50.82 76.60
CA GLU A 42 -76.35 -50.49 75.19
C GLU A 42 -77.67 -50.54 74.41
N THR A 43 -78.01 -49.47 73.71
CA THR A 43 -79.21 -49.39 72.87
C THR A 43 -78.82 -49.17 71.41
N GLY A 44 -79.17 -50.14 70.56
CA GLY A 44 -79.09 -50.03 69.10
C GLY A 44 -77.73 -50.36 68.46
N VAL A 45 -77.77 -50.63 67.16
CA VAL A 45 -76.60 -50.84 66.30
C VAL A 45 -76.03 -49.49 65.86
N SER A 46 -74.75 -49.21 66.13
CA SER A 46 -74.09 -47.93 65.76
C SER A 46 -73.75 -47.78 64.26
N PHE A 47 -74.01 -48.82 63.48
CA PHE A 47 -73.80 -48.85 62.03
C PHE A 47 -74.99 -48.25 61.28
N ARG A 48 -74.73 -47.77 60.07
CA ARG A 48 -75.73 -47.22 59.15
C ARG A 48 -75.66 -47.95 57.82
N GLU A 49 -76.70 -47.79 57.02
CA GLU A 49 -76.69 -48.21 55.62
C GLU A 49 -75.43 -47.68 54.91
N ASP A 50 -74.87 -48.53 54.05
CA ASP A 50 -73.64 -48.32 53.31
C ASP A 50 -72.35 -48.20 54.13
N ASP A 51 -72.37 -48.43 55.44
CA ASP A 51 -71.13 -48.53 56.21
C ASP A 51 -70.28 -49.71 55.70
N LEU A 52 -69.00 -49.42 55.45
CA LEU A 52 -67.98 -50.42 55.18
C LEU A 52 -67.38 -50.85 56.51
N LEU A 53 -67.65 -52.09 56.89
CA LEU A 53 -67.14 -52.71 58.11
C LEU A 53 -65.93 -53.57 57.77
N VAL A 54 -64.99 -53.62 58.72
CA VAL A 54 -63.87 -54.56 58.72
C VAL A 54 -63.86 -55.35 60.01
N GLY A 55 -63.71 -56.67 59.90
CA GLY A 55 -63.54 -57.56 61.03
C GLY A 55 -62.33 -58.45 60.85
N TYR A 56 -61.66 -58.78 61.96
CA TYR A 56 -60.57 -59.74 61.97
C TYR A 56 -60.98 -60.94 62.80
N PHE A 57 -60.86 -62.13 62.21
CA PHE A 57 -61.10 -63.39 62.93
C PHE A 57 -60.05 -64.41 62.53
N ARG A 58 -59.58 -65.19 63.51
CA ARG A 58 -58.63 -66.27 63.26
C ARG A 58 -59.43 -67.53 62.94
N HIS A 59 -59.35 -67.97 61.69
CA HIS A 59 -59.88 -69.27 61.31
C HIS A 59 -58.87 -70.36 61.66
N ASP A 60 -59.34 -71.53 62.08
CA ASP A 60 -58.47 -72.64 62.44
C ASP A 60 -57.52 -72.99 61.28
N GLY A 61 -56.22 -73.01 61.58
CA GLY A 61 -55.16 -73.34 60.61
C GLY A 61 -54.82 -72.24 59.58
N LEU A 62 -55.47 -71.07 59.61
CA LEU A 62 -55.23 -69.96 58.68
C LEU A 62 -54.71 -68.70 59.39
N LEU A 63 -53.98 -67.86 58.64
CA LEU A 63 -53.62 -66.51 59.10
C LEU A 63 -54.89 -65.66 59.23
N PRO A 64 -54.99 -64.77 60.24
CA PRO A 64 -56.13 -63.87 60.39
C PRO A 64 -56.36 -63.11 59.08
N THR A 65 -57.54 -63.28 58.48
CA THR A 65 -57.91 -62.63 57.23
C THR A 65 -58.94 -61.54 57.54
N ALA A 66 -58.76 -60.36 56.96
CA ALA A 66 -59.74 -59.28 57.09
C ALA A 66 -61.04 -59.67 56.35
N THR A 67 -62.17 -59.45 57.00
CA THR A 67 -63.52 -59.64 56.44
C THR A 67 -64.13 -58.27 56.23
N TYR A 68 -64.49 -57.95 54.99
CA TYR A 68 -65.11 -56.68 54.62
C TYR A 68 -66.59 -56.85 54.34
N LEU A 69 -67.41 -56.09 55.05
CA LEU A 69 -68.86 -56.16 54.94
C LEU A 69 -69.43 -54.79 54.58
N ARG A 70 -70.38 -54.74 53.64
CA ARG A 70 -71.22 -53.57 53.40
C ARG A 70 -72.56 -53.74 54.12
N VAL A 71 -72.92 -52.79 54.97
CA VAL A 71 -74.25 -52.75 55.60
C VAL A 71 -75.28 -52.35 54.54
N LEU A 72 -76.32 -53.16 54.37
CA LEU A 72 -77.42 -52.89 53.44
C LEU A 72 -78.64 -52.32 54.14
N THR A 73 -78.92 -52.76 55.37
CA THR A 73 -80.10 -52.32 56.11
C THR A 73 -79.85 -52.50 57.61
N VAL A 74 -80.34 -51.58 58.42
CA VAL A 74 -80.18 -51.59 59.88
C VAL A 74 -81.54 -51.69 60.57
N PHE A 75 -81.61 -52.52 61.62
CA PHE A 75 -82.76 -52.73 62.48
C PHE A 75 -82.38 -52.41 63.94
N PRO A 76 -83.35 -52.31 64.87
CA PRO A 76 -83.06 -51.99 66.27
C PRO A 76 -82.07 -52.94 66.96
N ASP A 77 -82.08 -54.22 66.59
CA ASP A 77 -81.32 -55.31 67.21
C ASP A 77 -80.21 -55.89 66.32
N GLY A 78 -80.11 -55.47 65.05
CA GLY A 78 -79.18 -56.05 64.10
C GLY A 78 -79.11 -55.31 62.78
N PHE A 79 -78.42 -55.89 61.81
CA PHE A 79 -78.30 -55.35 60.47
C PHE A 79 -78.08 -56.46 59.44
N VAL A 80 -78.48 -56.22 58.20
CA VAL A 80 -78.11 -57.05 57.06
C VAL A 80 -76.84 -56.49 56.45
N ALA A 81 -75.85 -57.35 56.23
CA ALA A 81 -74.65 -56.98 55.53
C ALA A 81 -74.29 -57.99 54.44
N ARG A 82 -73.67 -57.49 53.38
CA ARG A 82 -73.10 -58.26 52.29
C ARG A 82 -71.59 -58.40 52.49
N LEU A 83 -71.05 -59.59 52.28
CA LEU A 83 -69.62 -59.85 52.19
C LEU A 83 -69.09 -59.29 50.86
N GLU A 84 -68.17 -58.35 50.95
CA GLU A 84 -67.54 -57.71 49.79
C GLU A 84 -66.18 -58.38 49.48
N GLU A 85 -65.40 -58.66 50.52
CA GLU A 85 -64.08 -59.26 50.39
C GLU A 85 -63.69 -60.04 51.66
N GLY A 86 -62.91 -61.11 51.50
CA GLY A 86 -62.42 -61.93 52.61
C GLY A 86 -63.26 -63.17 52.87
N LEU A 87 -63.23 -63.64 54.13
CA LEU A 87 -63.94 -64.85 54.56
C LEU A 87 -65.30 -64.50 55.16
N PRO A 88 -66.26 -65.44 55.19
CA PRO A 88 -67.54 -65.23 55.86
C PRO A 88 -67.38 -64.78 57.32
N PRO A 89 -68.20 -63.82 57.79
CA PRO A 89 -68.17 -63.38 59.19
C PRO A 89 -68.43 -64.57 60.13
N GLN A 90 -67.92 -64.49 61.35
CA GLN A 90 -68.06 -65.55 62.36
C GLN A 90 -68.60 -65.00 63.68
N PRO A 91 -69.32 -65.81 64.47
CA PRO A 91 -69.62 -65.47 65.86
C PRO A 91 -68.35 -65.07 66.60
N HIS A 92 -68.47 -64.06 67.46
CA HIS A 92 -67.37 -63.44 68.23
C HIS A 92 -66.37 -62.57 67.45
N MET A 93 -66.50 -62.44 66.12
CA MET A 93 -65.76 -61.43 65.36
C MET A 93 -66.14 -60.03 65.84
N ILE A 94 -65.15 -59.13 65.97
CA ILE A 94 -65.39 -57.71 66.28
C ILE A 94 -65.39 -56.94 64.97
N LEU A 95 -66.44 -56.17 64.73
CA LEU A 95 -66.57 -55.34 63.55
C LEU A 95 -66.26 -53.88 63.89
N ALA A 96 -65.49 -53.22 63.03
CA ALA A 96 -65.23 -51.79 63.11
C ALA A 96 -65.62 -51.12 61.80
N ARG A 97 -66.16 -49.91 61.86
CA ARG A 97 -66.40 -49.12 60.66
C ARG A 97 -65.07 -48.60 60.11
N ARG A 98 -64.76 -48.93 58.86
CA ARG A 98 -63.60 -48.39 58.13
C ARG A 98 -63.97 -47.17 57.29
N GLY A 99 -65.19 -47.15 56.76
CA GLY A 99 -65.68 -46.10 55.86
C GLY A 99 -67.16 -46.24 55.53
N ASN A 100 -67.60 -45.63 54.43
CA ASN A 100 -68.97 -45.72 53.92
C ASN A 100 -68.98 -45.51 52.40
N TYR A 101 -69.78 -46.27 51.67
CA TYR A 101 -69.81 -46.19 50.20
C TYR A 101 -70.40 -44.88 49.66
N THR A 102 -71.33 -44.25 50.39
CA THR A 102 -72.13 -43.12 49.88
C THR A 102 -72.07 -41.87 50.78
N ASP A 103 -72.11 -42.02 52.10
CA ASP A 103 -72.07 -40.93 53.07
C ASP A 103 -70.63 -40.48 53.37
N SER A 104 -70.22 -39.35 52.77
CA SER A 104 -68.89 -38.77 52.95
C SER A 104 -68.55 -38.37 54.39
N ALA A 105 -69.55 -38.10 55.25
CA ALA A 105 -69.31 -37.81 56.66
C ALA A 105 -68.89 -39.06 57.46
N ARG A 106 -69.11 -40.26 56.91
CA ARG A 106 -68.79 -41.56 57.53
C ARG A 106 -67.62 -42.28 56.86
N GLN A 107 -66.99 -41.66 55.87
CA GLN A 107 -65.80 -42.15 55.16
C GLN A 107 -64.48 -41.94 55.92
N ASN A 108 -64.56 -41.48 57.17
CA ASN A 108 -63.39 -41.20 58.01
C ASN A 108 -63.27 -42.25 59.12
N SER A 109 -62.02 -42.69 59.35
CA SER A 109 -61.71 -43.65 60.40
C SER A 109 -60.30 -43.44 60.94
N ILE A 110 -60.03 -43.97 62.13
CA ILE A 110 -58.71 -43.98 62.75
C ILE A 110 -58.40 -45.45 63.03
N TYR A 111 -57.23 -45.91 62.62
CA TYR A 111 -56.73 -47.20 63.05
C TYR A 111 -55.39 -47.06 63.74
N VAL A 112 -55.20 -47.91 64.75
CA VAL A 112 -53.98 -47.97 65.56
C VAL A 112 -53.43 -49.38 65.44
N ASP A 113 -52.20 -49.49 64.97
CA ASP A 113 -51.48 -50.75 64.84
C ASP A 113 -50.32 -50.77 65.85
N GLY A 114 -50.50 -51.54 66.92
CA GLY A 114 -49.45 -51.75 67.94
C GLY A 114 -48.30 -52.64 67.48
N LYS A 115 -48.46 -53.43 66.41
CA LYS A 115 -47.41 -54.29 65.87
C LYS A 115 -46.39 -53.49 65.08
N THR A 116 -46.84 -52.59 64.21
CA THR A 116 -45.94 -51.70 63.45
C THR A 116 -45.71 -50.35 64.14
N GLY A 117 -46.45 -50.05 65.22
CA GLY A 117 -46.31 -48.81 65.98
C GLY A 117 -46.77 -47.58 65.20
N LYS A 118 -47.90 -47.66 64.48
CA LYS A 118 -48.46 -46.53 63.72
C LYS A 118 -49.91 -46.24 64.05
N MET A 119 -50.28 -44.98 63.90
CA MET A 119 -51.66 -44.48 63.92
C MET A 119 -51.92 -43.81 62.58
N VAL A 120 -53.04 -44.14 61.96
CA VAL A 120 -53.40 -43.60 60.64
C VAL A 120 -54.82 -43.06 60.67
N PHE A 121 -54.94 -41.82 60.23
CA PHE A 121 -56.19 -41.12 60.01
C PHE A 121 -56.56 -41.29 58.54
N LEU A 122 -57.63 -42.05 58.31
CA LEU A 122 -58.16 -42.27 56.98
C LEU A 122 -59.30 -41.30 56.68
N ARG A 123 -59.35 -40.85 55.43
CA ARG A 123 -60.39 -39.99 54.90
C ARG A 123 -60.86 -40.48 53.53
N GLY A 124 -62.15 -40.33 53.24
CA GLY A 124 -62.71 -40.66 51.94
C GLY A 124 -62.70 -42.16 51.60
N VAL A 125 -62.74 -43.03 52.61
CA VAL A 125 -62.77 -44.49 52.42
C VAL A 125 -64.16 -44.93 51.96
N ASN A 126 -64.29 -45.21 50.67
CA ASN A 126 -65.53 -45.64 50.01
C ASN A 126 -65.41 -46.97 49.25
N ASP A 127 -64.31 -47.70 49.48
CA ASP A 127 -63.97 -48.96 48.81
C ASP A 127 -63.18 -49.87 49.77
N THR A 128 -63.11 -51.17 49.51
CA THR A 128 -62.32 -52.12 50.32
C THR A 128 -60.82 -51.91 50.14
N ILE A 129 -60.41 -51.44 48.95
CA ILE A 129 -59.03 -51.10 48.61
C ILE A 129 -58.69 -49.70 49.13
N LEU A 130 -57.73 -49.62 50.06
CA LEU A 130 -57.16 -48.33 50.44
C LEU A 130 -56.19 -47.83 49.38
N ARG A 131 -56.37 -46.58 48.98
CA ARG A 131 -55.48 -45.87 48.06
C ARG A 131 -54.60 -44.90 48.86
N PRO A 132 -53.44 -44.48 48.35
CA PRO A 132 -52.56 -43.53 49.04
C PRO A 132 -53.28 -42.25 49.50
N HIS A 133 -54.17 -41.70 48.67
CA HIS A 133 -54.95 -40.50 49.00
C HIS A 133 -55.97 -40.69 50.13
N ASN A 134 -56.22 -41.93 50.59
CA ASN A 134 -57.06 -42.17 51.76
C ASN A 134 -56.32 -41.90 53.07
N THR A 135 -54.98 -41.90 53.06
CA THR A 135 -54.16 -41.56 54.22
C THR A 135 -54.06 -40.05 54.37
N ALA A 136 -54.84 -39.48 55.28
CA ALA A 136 -54.80 -38.05 55.56
C ALA A 136 -53.61 -37.68 56.46
N VAL A 137 -53.38 -38.49 57.50
CA VAL A 137 -52.27 -38.32 58.45
C VAL A 137 -51.79 -39.70 58.91
N GLN A 138 -50.48 -39.89 59.02
CA GLN A 138 -49.87 -41.06 59.63
C GLN A 138 -48.80 -40.63 60.64
N VAL A 139 -48.90 -41.16 61.86
CA VAL A 139 -47.97 -40.91 62.96
C VAL A 139 -47.38 -42.23 63.42
N GLY A 140 -46.08 -42.28 63.67
CA GLY A 140 -45.39 -43.53 64.00
C GLY A 140 -44.55 -44.00 62.83
N TYR A 141 -44.52 -45.29 62.56
CA TYR A 141 -43.85 -45.82 61.36
C TYR A 141 -44.45 -45.22 60.09
N ILE A 142 -43.62 -44.61 59.22
CA ILE A 142 -44.04 -44.01 57.92
C ILE A 142 -43.43 -44.70 56.69
N GLY A 143 -42.70 -45.80 56.87
CA GLY A 143 -41.97 -46.47 55.78
C GLY A 143 -42.84 -47.09 54.69
N ASP A 144 -44.15 -47.25 54.93
CA ASP A 144 -45.12 -47.76 53.95
C ASP A 144 -45.99 -46.66 53.31
N VAL A 145 -45.66 -45.40 53.57
CA VAL A 145 -46.28 -44.27 52.87
C VAL A 145 -45.71 -44.17 51.47
N VAL A 146 -46.60 -44.13 50.48
CA VAL A 146 -46.25 -43.94 49.06
C VAL A 146 -46.68 -42.53 48.65
N ASP A 147 -45.71 -41.65 48.42
CA ASP A 147 -45.90 -40.26 48.04
C ASP A 147 -44.81 -39.86 47.01
N ALA A 148 -45.19 -39.10 45.97
CA ALA A 148 -44.29 -38.75 44.87
C ALA A 148 -43.25 -37.69 45.26
N ASP A 149 -43.52 -36.88 46.28
CA ASP A 149 -42.62 -35.84 46.77
C ASP A 149 -41.57 -36.40 47.74
N PHE A 150 -41.74 -37.64 48.20
CA PHE A 150 -40.78 -38.34 49.02
C PHE A 150 -39.85 -39.19 48.14
N PRO A 151 -38.54 -39.26 48.46
CA PRO A 151 -37.64 -40.18 47.77
C PRO A 151 -38.17 -41.63 47.93
N ASP A 152 -37.90 -42.49 46.93
CA ASP A 152 -38.45 -43.87 46.76
C ASP A 152 -38.40 -44.78 48.01
N THR A 153 -37.64 -44.40 49.02
CA THR A 153 -37.76 -44.91 50.38
C THR A 153 -38.04 -43.75 51.31
N ALA A 154 -39.30 -43.64 51.76
CA ALA A 154 -39.56 -43.03 53.05
C ALA A 154 -38.61 -43.72 54.04
N PRO A 155 -37.79 -42.98 54.80
CA PRO A 155 -36.88 -43.57 55.77
C PRO A 155 -37.66 -44.58 56.63
N GLU A 156 -37.05 -45.72 56.99
CA GLU A 156 -37.61 -46.70 57.95
C GLU A 156 -37.68 -46.11 59.38
N GLU A 157 -38.33 -44.97 59.51
CA GLU A 157 -38.26 -44.09 60.65
C GLU A 157 -39.66 -43.82 61.19
N VAL A 158 -39.66 -43.43 62.47
CA VAL A 158 -40.83 -42.92 63.16
C VAL A 158 -40.97 -41.45 62.79
N GLY A 159 -42.13 -41.05 62.26
CA GLY A 159 -42.36 -39.68 61.82
C GLY A 159 -43.83 -39.28 61.81
N LEU A 160 -44.07 -38.12 61.22
CA LEU A 160 -45.38 -37.56 60.93
C LEU A 160 -45.47 -37.34 59.42
N TYR A 161 -46.39 -38.04 58.77
CA TYR A 161 -46.75 -37.82 57.38
C TYR A 161 -48.12 -37.14 57.31
N THR A 162 -48.20 -36.04 56.58
CA THR A 162 -49.43 -35.30 56.24
C THR A 162 -49.13 -34.38 55.07
N GLN A 163 -50.13 -34.12 54.22
CA GLN A 163 -50.01 -33.19 53.09
C GLN A 163 -50.17 -31.73 53.49
N ASN A 164 -50.83 -31.46 54.61
CA ASN A 164 -51.03 -30.10 55.12
C ASN A 164 -50.91 -30.09 56.64
N ILE A 165 -50.11 -29.16 57.15
CA ILE A 165 -49.87 -28.97 58.58
C ILE A 165 -49.78 -27.50 58.93
N HIS A 166 -50.57 -27.08 59.91
CA HIS A 166 -50.45 -25.77 60.55
C HIS A 166 -49.87 -25.97 61.96
N THR A 167 -48.59 -25.69 62.12
CA THR A 167 -47.86 -25.88 63.39
C THR A 167 -47.09 -24.62 63.79
N ARG A 168 -46.81 -24.50 65.09
CA ARG A 168 -46.00 -23.45 65.67
C ARG A 168 -45.02 -24.07 66.66
N GLY A 169 -43.77 -23.61 66.64
CA GLY A 169 -42.72 -24.08 67.53
C GLY A 169 -41.35 -23.99 66.84
N ASP A 170 -40.36 -24.63 67.43
CA ASP A 170 -39.02 -24.74 66.88
C ASP A 170 -38.94 -25.95 65.94
N PHE A 171 -38.43 -25.72 64.74
CA PHE A 171 -38.24 -26.76 63.73
C PHE A 171 -36.75 -27.05 63.60
N VAL A 172 -36.34 -28.26 63.99
CA VAL A 172 -34.96 -28.72 63.87
C VAL A 172 -34.84 -29.63 62.67
N LEU A 173 -33.92 -29.31 61.78
CA LEU A 173 -33.62 -30.11 60.59
C LEU A 173 -32.73 -31.29 60.97
N ARG A 174 -32.65 -32.30 60.10
CA ARG A 174 -31.79 -33.49 60.30
C ARG A 174 -30.31 -33.15 60.48
N ASN A 175 -29.87 -31.99 59.99
CA ASN A 175 -28.50 -31.51 60.18
C ASN A 175 -28.24 -30.95 61.60
N GLY A 176 -29.21 -31.00 62.50
CA GLY A 176 -29.11 -30.56 63.90
C GLY A 176 -29.29 -29.06 64.11
N LYS A 177 -29.53 -28.28 63.05
CA LYS A 177 -29.81 -26.84 63.17
C LYS A 177 -31.30 -26.56 63.10
N ASP A 178 -31.74 -25.50 63.77
CA ASP A 178 -33.08 -25.00 63.58
C ASP A 178 -33.22 -24.25 62.22
N VAL A 179 -34.45 -24.22 61.70
CA VAL A 179 -34.78 -23.57 60.43
C VAL A 179 -34.46 -22.07 60.47
N ALA A 180 -34.64 -21.41 61.62
CA ALA A 180 -34.36 -19.98 61.76
C ALA A 180 -32.86 -19.67 61.57
N THR A 181 -31.99 -20.52 62.10
CA THR A 181 -30.53 -20.44 61.98
C THR A 181 -30.10 -20.66 60.54
N GLU A 182 -30.60 -21.70 59.86
CA GLU A 182 -30.27 -21.93 58.44
C GLU A 182 -30.77 -20.78 57.54
N PHE A 183 -31.94 -20.22 57.83
CA PHE A 183 -32.45 -19.06 57.10
C PHE A 183 -31.59 -17.81 57.35
N SER A 184 -31.20 -17.55 58.60
CA SER A 184 -30.29 -16.45 58.94
C SER A 184 -28.91 -16.60 58.29
N MET A 185 -28.34 -17.80 58.28
CA MET A 185 -27.07 -18.08 57.59
C MET A 185 -27.19 -17.85 56.08
N THR A 186 -28.31 -18.26 55.49
CA THR A 186 -28.58 -18.06 54.06
C THR A 186 -28.75 -16.58 53.75
N ALA A 187 -29.51 -15.83 54.55
CA ALA A 187 -29.65 -14.39 54.44
C ALA A 187 -28.29 -13.68 54.52
N GLY A 188 -27.46 -14.02 55.50
CA GLY A 188 -26.12 -13.43 55.64
C GLY A 188 -25.19 -13.72 54.45
N ARG A 189 -25.30 -14.91 53.83
CA ARG A 189 -24.57 -15.24 52.59
C ARG A 189 -25.06 -14.38 51.41
N ILE A 190 -26.37 -14.16 51.30
CA ILE A 190 -26.96 -13.29 50.28
C ILE A 190 -26.50 -11.85 50.48
N GLU A 191 -26.56 -11.32 51.71
CA GLU A 191 -26.10 -9.96 52.03
C GLU A 191 -24.63 -9.75 51.69
N SER A 192 -23.77 -10.74 52.01
CA SER A 192 -22.34 -10.70 51.67
C SER A 192 -22.11 -10.67 50.15
N ALA A 193 -22.89 -11.45 49.39
CA ALA A 193 -22.82 -11.46 47.93
C ALA A 193 -23.28 -10.12 47.34
N VAL A 194 -24.37 -9.54 47.87
CA VAL A 194 -24.86 -8.21 47.45
C VAL A 194 -23.82 -7.12 47.70
N SER A 195 -23.20 -7.08 48.88
CA SER A 195 -22.15 -6.10 49.19
C SER A 195 -20.93 -6.21 48.26
N SER A 196 -20.57 -7.43 47.86
CA SER A 196 -19.49 -7.66 46.90
C SER A 196 -19.84 -7.12 45.50
N ILE A 197 -21.10 -7.24 45.09
CA ILE A 197 -21.61 -6.70 43.82
C ILE A 197 -21.58 -5.17 43.83
N GLU A 198 -22.03 -4.53 44.91
CA GLU A 198 -22.00 -3.07 45.05
C GLU A 198 -20.56 -2.52 44.99
N THR A 199 -19.61 -3.21 45.62
CA THR A 199 -18.18 -2.86 45.56
C THR A 199 -17.65 -2.97 44.12
N LEU A 200 -18.03 -4.01 43.40
CA LEU A 200 -17.63 -4.21 42.00
C LEU A 200 -18.23 -3.13 41.10
N ASP A 201 -19.49 -2.78 41.29
CA ASP A 201 -20.18 -1.72 40.54
C ASP A 201 -19.48 -0.35 40.69
N GLY A 202 -19.07 -0.02 41.92
CA GLY A 202 -18.27 1.18 42.20
C GLY A 202 -16.92 1.17 41.46
N ARG A 203 -16.21 0.03 41.43
CA ARG A 203 -14.95 -0.11 40.69
C ARG A 203 -15.13 0.02 39.19
N VAL A 204 -16.15 -0.64 38.63
CA VAL A 204 -16.47 -0.57 37.19
C VAL A 204 -16.80 0.87 36.80
N THR A 205 -17.59 1.58 37.61
CA THR A 205 -17.93 2.99 37.38
C THR A 205 -16.68 3.88 37.36
N GLN A 206 -15.74 3.65 38.28
CA GLN A 206 -14.46 4.37 38.33
C GLN A 206 -13.58 4.07 37.10
N GLU A 207 -13.43 2.80 36.73
CA GLU A 207 -12.65 2.39 35.56
C GLU A 207 -13.23 2.95 34.26
N VAL A 208 -14.56 2.91 34.09
CA VAL A 208 -15.23 3.52 32.93
C VAL A 208 -14.96 5.02 32.85
N SER A 209 -15.00 5.73 33.98
CA SER A 209 -14.69 7.16 34.02
C SER A 209 -13.25 7.46 33.59
N GLN A 210 -12.28 6.63 34.03
CA GLN A 210 -10.88 6.75 33.62
C GLN A 210 -10.68 6.46 32.13
N LEU A 211 -11.40 5.46 31.58
CA LEU A 211 -11.36 5.14 30.15
C LEU A 211 -11.92 6.29 29.31
N VAL A 212 -13.01 6.92 29.74
CA VAL A 212 -13.59 8.09 29.07
C VAL A 212 -12.60 9.26 29.05
N GLN A 213 -11.94 9.55 30.18
CA GLN A 213 -10.91 10.58 30.23
C GLN A 213 -9.75 10.28 29.28
N THR A 214 -9.24 9.04 29.33
CA THR A 214 -8.16 8.58 28.44
C THR A 214 -8.53 8.75 26.96
N ALA A 215 -9.76 8.40 26.58
CA ALA A 215 -10.25 8.57 25.22
C ALA A 215 -10.31 10.05 24.80
N SER A 216 -10.73 10.93 25.70
CA SER A 216 -10.72 12.38 25.47
C SER A 216 -9.30 12.91 25.24
N ASP A 217 -8.36 12.52 26.09
CA ASP A 217 -6.95 12.95 25.99
C ASP A 217 -6.30 12.46 24.68
N LEU A 218 -6.61 11.23 24.27
CA LEU A 218 -6.18 10.69 22.98
C LEU A 218 -6.75 11.49 21.81
N SER A 219 -8.04 11.83 21.85
CA SER A 219 -8.68 12.64 20.80
C SER A 219 -8.02 14.02 20.66
N LEU A 220 -7.70 14.67 21.78
CA LEU A 220 -6.99 15.96 21.78
C LEU A 220 -5.58 15.81 21.19
N SER A 221 -4.85 14.76 21.59
CA SER A 221 -3.51 14.48 21.10
C SER A 221 -3.48 14.21 19.58
N ILE A 222 -4.44 13.42 19.08
CA ILE A 222 -4.62 13.17 17.64
C ILE A 222 -4.94 14.47 16.90
N GLY A 223 -5.84 15.30 17.45
CA GLY A 223 -6.17 16.60 16.87
C GLY A 223 -4.95 17.50 16.72
N ASN A 224 -4.14 17.61 17.78
CA ASN A 224 -2.91 18.40 17.76
C ASN A 224 -1.90 17.87 16.73
N LEU A 225 -1.70 16.54 16.66
CA LEU A 225 -0.81 15.92 15.67
C LEU A 225 -1.28 16.18 14.24
N SER A 226 -2.59 16.07 13.99
CA SER A 226 -3.16 16.37 12.67
C SER A 226 -2.93 17.83 12.27
N MET A 227 -3.08 18.77 13.21
CA MET A 227 -2.82 20.19 12.95
C MET A 227 -1.35 20.46 12.64
N ASP A 228 -0.42 19.87 13.39
CA ASP A 228 1.03 20.01 13.14
C ASP A 228 1.42 19.45 11.77
N LEU A 229 0.97 18.23 11.44
CA LEU A 229 1.28 17.58 10.17
C LEU A 229 0.73 18.40 8.99
N ASN A 230 -0.51 18.88 9.08
CA ASN A 230 -1.09 19.73 8.04
C ASN A 230 -0.27 21.02 7.88
N GLY A 231 0.09 21.70 8.97
CA GLY A 231 0.92 22.91 8.89
C GLY A 231 2.29 22.67 8.25
N ARG A 232 2.93 21.53 8.53
CA ARG A 232 4.21 21.15 7.91
C ARG A 232 4.05 20.79 6.43
N ILE A 233 2.96 20.12 6.05
CA ILE A 233 2.64 19.81 4.66
C ILE A 233 2.39 21.10 3.88
N ASP A 234 1.55 21.99 4.37
CA ASP A 234 1.26 23.29 3.73
C ASP A 234 2.54 24.11 3.52
N ALA A 235 3.43 24.13 4.52
CA ALA A 235 4.71 24.79 4.42
C ALA A 235 5.64 24.13 3.39
N ALA A 236 5.66 22.79 3.33
CA ALA A 236 6.43 22.04 2.35
C ALA A 236 5.91 22.27 0.92
N GLU A 237 4.60 22.18 0.71
CA GLU A 237 3.92 22.44 -0.57
C GLU A 237 4.19 23.87 -1.06
N SER A 238 4.14 24.85 -0.17
CA SER A 238 4.49 26.24 -0.49
C SER A 238 5.94 26.37 -0.94
N ARG A 239 6.89 25.72 -0.24
CA ARG A 239 8.31 25.72 -0.62
C ARG A 239 8.55 25.02 -1.95
N ILE A 240 7.90 23.87 -2.19
CA ILE A 240 7.98 23.13 -3.46
C ILE A 240 7.44 23.99 -4.59
N THR A 241 6.29 24.65 -4.39
CA THR A 241 5.67 25.53 -5.39
C THR A 241 6.57 26.73 -5.72
N LEU A 242 7.11 27.40 -4.70
CA LEU A 242 8.04 28.52 -4.89
C LEU A 242 9.32 28.08 -5.61
N ASN A 243 9.87 26.93 -5.25
CA ASN A 243 11.04 26.37 -5.92
C ASN A 243 10.72 26.02 -7.38
N ALA A 244 9.58 25.38 -7.65
CA ALA A 244 9.12 25.05 -8.99
C ALA A 244 8.95 26.31 -9.85
N GLN A 245 8.24 27.32 -9.34
CA GLN A 245 8.10 28.62 -10.01
C GLN A 245 9.46 29.31 -10.23
N GLY A 246 10.38 29.21 -9.25
CA GLY A 246 11.73 29.74 -9.37
C GLY A 246 12.54 29.03 -10.47
N ILE A 247 12.41 27.71 -10.58
CA ILE A 247 13.00 26.90 -11.65
C ILE A 247 12.39 27.28 -12.99
N GLU A 248 11.06 27.28 -13.11
CA GLU A 248 10.35 27.68 -14.33
C GLU A 248 10.74 29.09 -14.77
N ARG A 249 10.81 30.04 -13.84
CA ARG A 249 11.25 31.40 -14.14
C ARG A 249 12.70 31.43 -14.60
N LYS A 250 13.61 30.70 -13.96
CA LYS A 250 15.01 30.63 -14.42
C LYS A 250 15.13 29.99 -15.79
N VAL A 251 14.38 28.91 -16.06
CA VAL A 251 14.35 28.21 -17.34
C VAL A 251 13.73 29.08 -18.45
N SER A 252 12.70 29.87 -18.13
CA SER A 252 11.97 30.73 -19.09
C SER A 252 12.64 32.08 -19.31
N LEU A 253 13.12 32.75 -18.24
CA LEU A 253 13.75 34.08 -18.29
C LEU A 253 15.15 34.02 -18.90
N ASN A 254 15.95 33.03 -18.48
CA ASN A 254 17.27 32.82 -19.08
C ASN A 254 17.19 31.91 -20.31
N GLY A 255 15.96 31.59 -20.75
CA GLY A 255 15.66 30.78 -21.91
C GLY A 255 16.74 29.74 -22.14
N VAL A 256 16.67 28.59 -21.48
CA VAL A 256 17.44 27.43 -21.95
C VAL A 256 16.87 27.07 -23.32
N ILE A 257 17.26 27.83 -24.33
CA ILE A 257 16.86 27.77 -25.74
C ILE A 257 17.93 26.98 -26.50
N SER A 258 19.17 26.97 -25.98
CA SER A 258 20.25 26.08 -26.38
C SER A 258 21.04 25.69 -25.13
N THR A 259 21.06 24.41 -24.78
CA THR A 259 22.01 23.88 -23.79
C THR A 259 23.42 23.98 -24.38
N ILE A 260 24.26 24.86 -23.83
CA ILE A 260 25.71 24.73 -24.00
C ILE A 260 26.09 23.58 -23.09
N ASN A 261 26.34 22.40 -23.67
CA ASN A 261 26.76 21.24 -22.91
C ASN A 261 28.28 21.32 -22.73
N GLN A 262 28.71 21.72 -21.53
CA GLN A 262 30.11 21.84 -21.16
C GLN A 262 30.50 20.68 -20.25
N SER A 263 31.51 19.91 -20.66
CA SER A 263 32.26 19.02 -19.78
C SER A 263 33.63 19.64 -19.47
N ALA A 264 34.48 18.91 -18.75
CA ALA A 264 35.87 19.32 -18.56
C ALA A 264 36.69 19.22 -19.86
N GLU A 265 36.17 18.52 -20.87
CA GLU A 265 36.86 18.17 -22.12
C GLU A 265 36.27 18.88 -23.35
N GLU A 266 34.95 19.13 -23.40
CA GLU A 266 34.27 19.68 -24.58
C GLU A 266 33.22 20.72 -24.21
N VAL A 267 33.07 21.74 -25.05
CA VAL A 267 31.91 22.64 -25.06
C VAL A 267 31.15 22.42 -26.37
N LYS A 268 30.00 21.74 -26.32
CA LYS A 268 29.15 21.48 -27.48
C LYS A 268 28.03 22.53 -27.58
N ILE A 269 27.96 23.21 -28.73
CA ILE A 269 26.95 24.24 -29.02
C ILE A 269 26.11 23.81 -30.24
N GLU A 270 24.88 23.36 -30.01
CA GLU A 270 23.91 23.04 -31.08
C GLU A 270 22.93 24.20 -31.26
N ALA A 271 23.20 25.09 -32.22
CA ALA A 271 22.34 26.23 -32.51
C ALA A 271 22.27 26.53 -34.01
N ASN A 272 21.11 26.98 -34.49
CA ASN A 272 20.91 27.38 -35.90
C ASN A 272 21.78 28.59 -36.30
N ARG A 273 22.21 29.40 -35.34
CA ARG A 273 23.09 30.55 -35.57
C ARG A 273 23.91 30.84 -34.33
N ILE A 274 25.23 30.86 -34.48
CA ILE A 274 26.17 31.29 -33.44
C ILE A 274 26.71 32.67 -33.87
N ARG A 275 26.57 33.68 -33.01
CA ARG A 275 27.14 35.01 -33.23
C ARG A 275 28.15 35.31 -32.13
N LEU A 276 29.42 35.37 -32.51
CA LEU A 276 30.53 35.78 -31.63
C LEU A 276 30.74 37.28 -31.85
N VAL A 277 30.76 38.08 -30.78
CA VAL A 277 30.90 39.55 -30.84
C VAL A 277 32.11 39.96 -30.01
N GLY A 278 32.98 40.80 -30.58
CA GLY A 278 34.24 41.20 -29.98
C GLY A 278 35.44 40.45 -30.56
N SER A 279 36.63 40.66 -30.00
CA SER A 279 37.81 39.89 -30.36
C SER A 279 37.62 38.44 -29.90
N THR A 280 37.71 37.50 -30.83
CA THR A 280 37.59 36.06 -30.54
C THR A 280 38.88 35.38 -30.96
N SER A 281 39.53 34.68 -30.03
CA SER A 281 40.67 33.81 -30.32
C SER A 281 40.18 32.38 -30.42
N LEU A 282 40.61 31.67 -31.47
CA LEU A 282 40.39 30.24 -31.64
C LEU A 282 41.77 29.58 -31.67
N GLU A 283 42.13 28.91 -30.58
CA GLU A 283 43.37 28.15 -30.51
C GLU A 283 43.10 26.72 -30.96
N GLY A 284 43.62 26.36 -32.14
CA GLY A 284 43.44 25.05 -32.75
C GLY A 284 42.90 25.12 -34.18
N MET A 285 42.17 24.08 -34.59
CA MET A 285 41.67 23.95 -35.97
C MET A 285 40.25 24.52 -36.10
N LEU A 286 40.07 25.48 -37.00
CA LEU A 286 38.75 25.96 -37.42
C LEU A 286 38.37 25.29 -38.74
N THR A 287 37.40 24.37 -38.70
CA THR A 287 36.81 23.78 -39.91
C THR A 287 35.53 24.55 -40.27
N VAL A 288 35.46 25.08 -41.49
CA VAL A 288 34.28 25.81 -42.00
C VAL A 288 33.79 25.16 -43.28
N GLU A 289 32.61 24.56 -43.25
CA GLU A 289 31.93 24.03 -44.44
C GLU A 289 31.17 25.15 -45.18
N GLY A 290 31.92 26.15 -45.67
CA GLY A 290 31.30 27.32 -46.28
C GLY A 290 32.28 28.40 -46.71
N ARG A 291 31.81 29.66 -46.68
CA ARG A 291 32.61 30.83 -47.05
C ARG A 291 33.03 31.58 -45.80
N ILE A 292 34.31 31.86 -45.68
CA ILE A 292 34.84 32.82 -44.72
C ILE A 292 34.87 34.19 -45.42
N LYS A 293 34.22 35.18 -44.82
CA LYS A 293 34.33 36.58 -45.23
C LYS A 293 35.19 37.29 -44.19
N ALA A 294 36.37 37.71 -44.60
CA ALA A 294 37.30 38.47 -43.77
C ALA A 294 37.76 39.71 -44.54
N GLU A 295 37.99 40.81 -43.83
CA GLU A 295 38.59 42.02 -44.40
C GLU A 295 40.08 41.79 -44.69
N TYR A 296 40.77 41.14 -43.76
CA TYR A 296 42.18 40.79 -43.87
C TYR A 296 42.39 39.37 -43.33
N ILE A 297 43.22 38.60 -44.02
CA ILE A 297 43.68 37.29 -43.58
C ILE A 297 45.20 37.40 -43.48
N ASP A 298 45.69 37.47 -42.24
CA ASP A 298 47.13 37.41 -41.95
C ASP A 298 47.50 35.98 -41.57
N VAL A 299 48.41 35.39 -42.31
CA VAL A 299 48.88 34.03 -42.05
C VAL A 299 50.34 33.94 -42.43
N ASP A 300 51.13 33.25 -41.60
CA ASP A 300 52.54 32.97 -41.90
C ASP A 300 52.66 32.09 -43.16
N ASN A 301 51.76 31.11 -43.28
CA ASN A 301 51.73 30.18 -44.39
C ASN A 301 50.29 29.99 -44.88
N LEU A 302 49.99 30.48 -46.09
CA LEU A 302 48.72 30.21 -46.76
C LEU A 302 48.90 29.08 -47.78
N THR A 303 48.30 27.92 -47.51
CA THR A 303 48.15 26.88 -48.53
C THR A 303 46.78 27.01 -49.18
N ALA A 304 46.73 27.57 -50.38
CA ALA A 304 45.50 27.74 -51.14
C ALA A 304 45.59 26.99 -52.48
N ARG A 305 44.57 26.18 -52.79
CA ARG A 305 44.50 25.50 -54.09
C ARG A 305 44.22 26.48 -55.24
N ARG A 306 43.42 27.52 -54.98
CA ARG A 306 43.04 28.55 -55.96
C ARG A 306 42.84 29.89 -55.27
N LEU A 307 43.48 30.93 -55.78
CA LEU A 307 43.25 32.32 -55.37
C LEU A 307 42.51 33.03 -56.50
N ARG A 308 41.26 33.45 -56.25
CA ARG A 308 40.41 34.10 -57.25
C ARG A 308 39.96 35.45 -56.73
N THR A 309 40.06 36.48 -57.56
CA THR A 309 39.43 37.77 -57.26
C THR A 309 37.98 37.75 -57.72
N ALA A 310 37.04 38.14 -56.86
CA ALA A 310 35.61 38.03 -57.18
C ALA A 310 35.17 39.02 -58.28
N GLU A 311 35.79 40.19 -58.37
CA GLU A 311 35.35 41.29 -59.25
C GLU A 311 36.03 41.28 -60.62
N SER A 312 37.31 40.88 -60.69
CA SER A 312 38.03 40.90 -61.96
C SER A 312 37.96 39.57 -62.71
N GLY A 313 37.61 38.46 -62.06
CA GLY A 313 37.68 37.12 -62.65
C GLY A 313 39.12 36.60 -62.86
N ALA A 314 40.13 37.46 -62.69
CA ALA A 314 41.52 37.04 -62.70
C ALA A 314 41.83 36.16 -61.49
N ARG A 315 42.65 35.13 -61.72
CA ARG A 315 43.06 34.19 -60.68
C ARG A 315 44.53 33.86 -60.80
N ILE A 316 45.08 33.43 -59.67
CA ILE A 316 46.35 32.71 -59.62
C ILE A 316 46.02 31.27 -59.25
N GLU A 317 46.46 30.35 -60.10
CA GLU A 317 46.34 28.91 -59.87
C GLU A 317 47.74 28.36 -59.69
N ILE A 318 47.95 27.71 -58.54
CA ILE A 318 49.18 27.00 -58.24
C ILE A 318 48.85 25.53 -58.40
N ASN A 319 49.38 24.94 -59.47
CA ASN A 319 49.24 23.51 -59.67
C ASN A 319 50.40 22.78 -59.00
N HIS A 320 50.16 22.31 -57.78
CA HIS A 320 51.12 21.54 -56.98
C HIS A 320 51.58 20.22 -57.62
N GLU A 321 50.82 19.66 -58.58
CA GLU A 321 51.24 18.42 -59.27
C GLU A 321 52.28 18.70 -60.35
N THR A 322 52.32 19.92 -60.88
CA THR A 322 53.21 20.32 -61.98
C THR A 322 54.22 21.40 -61.58
N ASP A 323 54.19 21.86 -60.33
CA ASP A 323 54.97 22.99 -59.81
C ASP A 323 54.89 24.25 -60.70
N VAL A 324 53.68 24.53 -61.23
CA VAL A 324 53.42 25.68 -62.09
C VAL A 324 52.58 26.70 -61.34
N ILE A 325 53.02 27.96 -61.39
CA ILE A 325 52.21 29.12 -60.99
C ILE A 325 51.74 29.81 -62.26
N SER A 326 50.43 29.79 -62.49
CA SER A 326 49.82 30.47 -63.63
C SER A 326 48.90 31.58 -63.13
N ALA A 327 48.98 32.76 -63.74
CA ALA A 327 47.96 33.79 -63.61
C ALA A 327 47.10 33.83 -64.88
N PHE A 328 45.80 33.90 -64.69
CA PHE A 328 44.81 33.98 -65.77
C PHE A 328 44.08 35.32 -65.67
N ASP A 329 43.80 35.93 -66.81
CA ASP A 329 42.90 37.08 -66.87
C ASP A 329 41.42 36.68 -66.71
N SER A 330 40.54 37.68 -66.77
CA SER A 330 39.08 37.52 -66.66
C SER A 330 38.46 36.63 -67.75
N ARG A 331 39.20 36.34 -68.82
CA ARG A 331 38.78 35.56 -69.99
C ARG A 331 39.43 34.17 -70.00
N GLU A 332 40.01 33.74 -68.87
CA GLU A 332 40.69 32.44 -68.74
C GLU A 332 41.97 32.33 -69.59
N ILE A 333 42.54 33.46 -70.00
CA ILE A 333 43.77 33.46 -70.80
C ILE A 333 44.96 33.53 -69.84
N GLU A 334 45.88 32.58 -69.95
CA GLU A 334 47.14 32.58 -69.20
C GLU A 334 47.97 33.80 -69.62
N THR A 335 48.11 34.76 -68.71
CA THR A 335 48.89 35.98 -68.93
C THR A 335 50.29 35.87 -68.36
N PHE A 336 50.46 34.98 -67.40
CA PHE A 336 51.71 34.74 -66.70
C PHE A 336 51.79 33.26 -66.38
N ARG A 337 52.93 32.67 -66.69
CA ARG A 337 53.27 31.29 -66.32
C ARG A 337 54.67 31.29 -65.77
N LEU A 338 54.83 30.66 -64.62
CA LEU A 338 56.12 30.35 -64.06
C LEU A 338 56.20 28.84 -63.92
N ASP A 339 57.09 28.22 -64.68
CA ASP A 339 57.39 26.79 -64.64
C ASP A 339 58.89 26.55 -64.42
N GLY A 340 59.24 25.33 -64.04
CA GLY A 340 60.64 24.91 -63.85
C GLY A 340 61.28 25.38 -62.54
N LEU A 341 60.49 25.63 -61.48
CA LEU A 341 61.00 25.87 -60.13
C LEU A 341 61.50 24.57 -59.46
N SER A 342 62.31 23.76 -60.14
CA SER A 342 62.97 22.60 -59.52
C SER A 342 64.40 23.01 -59.16
N GLY A 343 64.71 23.02 -57.86
CA GLY A 343 66.03 23.36 -57.34
C GLY A 343 67.09 22.39 -57.82
N ASP A 344 67.86 22.79 -58.82
CA ASP A 344 69.31 22.66 -58.89
C ASP A 344 69.81 23.31 -60.21
N TRP A 345 70.22 24.58 -60.11
CA TRP A 345 71.05 25.37 -61.04
C TRP A 345 70.56 25.60 -62.50
N LEU A 346 70.24 26.88 -62.76
CA LEU A 346 70.22 27.60 -64.05
C LEU A 346 69.26 27.10 -65.14
N GLY A 347 68.00 27.55 -65.07
CA GLY A 347 67.09 27.49 -66.21
C GLY A 347 65.64 27.93 -65.99
N ALA A 348 65.34 28.88 -65.10
CA ALA A 348 63.98 29.42 -65.02
C ALA A 348 63.62 30.12 -66.34
N ARG A 349 62.57 29.65 -67.03
CA ARG A 349 62.09 30.26 -68.29
C ARG A 349 60.98 31.24 -67.97
N LEU A 350 61.30 32.52 -68.01
CA LEU A 350 60.30 33.58 -67.95
C LEU A 350 59.71 33.78 -69.36
N HIS A 351 58.52 33.23 -69.61
CA HIS A 351 57.77 33.52 -70.83
C HIS A 351 56.93 34.79 -70.65
N LEU A 352 57.46 35.93 -71.11
CA LEU A 352 56.69 37.17 -71.26
C LEU A 352 56.04 37.20 -72.64
N GLY A 353 54.74 36.94 -72.73
CA GLY A 353 53.98 37.13 -73.97
C GLY A 353 53.80 38.62 -74.27
N MET A 354 54.70 39.23 -75.05
CA MET A 354 54.54 40.60 -75.54
C MET A 354 53.97 40.60 -76.97
N SER A 355 52.78 41.18 -77.14
CA SER A 355 52.21 41.56 -78.45
C SER A 355 52.57 43.02 -78.71
N VAL A 356 53.33 43.34 -79.76
CA VAL A 356 53.68 44.73 -80.09
C VAL A 356 53.44 45.02 -81.58
N ASN A 357 52.51 45.93 -81.87
CA ASN A 357 52.28 46.53 -83.19
C ASN A 357 53.09 47.84 -83.31
N SER A 358 54.01 47.91 -84.28
CA SER A 358 54.72 49.06 -84.88
C SER A 358 55.45 50.09 -83.98
N MET A 359 56.74 50.33 -84.29
CA MET A 359 57.55 51.44 -83.77
C MET A 359 57.95 52.36 -84.94
N ASP A 360 57.71 53.66 -84.81
CA ASP A 360 57.95 54.70 -85.81
C ASP A 360 59.21 55.52 -85.44
N LEU A 361 60.16 55.67 -86.37
CA LEU A 361 61.40 56.43 -86.22
C LEU A 361 61.60 57.31 -87.46
N THR A 362 61.07 58.54 -87.43
CA THR A 362 61.42 59.57 -88.42
C THR A 362 62.67 60.31 -87.98
N GLY A 363 63.77 60.03 -88.66
CA GLY A 363 65.02 60.79 -88.56
C GLY A 363 66.09 60.32 -89.55
N GLU A 364 65.73 60.09 -90.82
CA GLU A 364 66.56 60.12 -92.05
C GLU A 364 65.96 59.21 -93.14
N LYS A 365 65.91 59.73 -94.38
CA LYS A 365 65.18 59.15 -95.52
C LYS A 365 65.93 57.94 -96.12
N LEU A 366 65.28 56.78 -96.08
CA LEU A 366 65.61 55.62 -96.90
C LEU A 366 64.92 55.74 -98.27
N VAL A 367 65.69 55.61 -99.37
CA VAL A 367 65.15 55.63 -100.75
C VAL A 367 65.26 54.22 -101.34
N PHE A 368 64.14 53.71 -101.87
CA PHE A 368 64.04 52.40 -102.50
C PHE A 368 64.29 52.50 -104.01
N LYS A 369 65.12 51.61 -104.57
CA LYS A 369 65.22 51.38 -106.02
C LYS A 369 65.45 49.88 -106.28
N ASP A 370 64.60 49.28 -107.11
CA ASP A 370 64.64 47.87 -107.53
C ASP A 370 64.64 46.81 -106.41
N GLY A 371 63.71 46.94 -105.45
CA GLY A 371 63.42 45.88 -104.44
C GLY A 371 64.51 45.64 -103.40
N ARG A 372 65.51 46.53 -103.32
CA ARG A 372 66.63 46.45 -102.37
C ARG A 372 66.82 47.78 -101.65
N LEU A 373 67.16 47.70 -100.36
CA LEU A 373 67.52 48.84 -99.53
C LEU A 373 69.01 49.16 -99.74
N TYR A 374 69.33 50.35 -100.25
CA TYR A 374 70.72 50.82 -100.38
C TYR A 374 70.93 51.99 -99.42
N GLN A 375 71.75 51.80 -98.39
CA GLN A 375 72.36 52.90 -97.63
C GLN A 375 73.65 53.31 -98.35
N ASN A 376 73.87 54.61 -98.53
CA ASN A 376 75.06 55.12 -99.20
C ASN A 376 76.29 54.88 -98.31
N ILE A 377 77.23 54.08 -98.79
CA ILE A 377 78.34 53.50 -98.03
C ILE A 377 79.62 54.31 -98.32
N VAL A 378 80.35 54.76 -97.28
CA VAL A 378 81.82 54.83 -97.38
C VAL A 378 82.32 53.40 -97.19
N THR A 379 82.55 52.80 -98.35
CA THR A 379 82.57 51.37 -98.73
C THR A 379 83.52 50.48 -97.93
N GLY A 380 83.01 49.33 -97.44
CA GLY A 380 83.90 48.26 -96.98
C GLY A 380 83.27 46.96 -96.47
N ASN A 381 82.15 46.98 -95.72
CA ASN A 381 81.59 45.76 -95.13
C ASN A 381 80.07 45.68 -95.36
N SER A 382 79.62 44.68 -96.11
CA SER A 382 78.20 44.37 -96.33
C SER A 382 77.66 43.47 -95.21
N ILE A 383 76.51 43.82 -94.63
CA ILE A 383 75.71 42.94 -93.77
C ILE A 383 74.71 42.20 -94.66
N GLU A 384 74.79 40.87 -94.68
CA GLU A 384 73.86 40.00 -95.41
C GLU A 384 72.71 39.59 -94.46
N LEU A 385 71.48 40.00 -94.76
CA LEU A 385 70.26 39.48 -94.13
C LEU A 385 69.67 38.41 -95.04
N ARG A 386 69.67 37.14 -94.61
CA ARG A 386 68.85 36.09 -95.24
C ARG A 386 67.45 36.12 -94.66
N ASN A 387 66.45 36.29 -95.52
CA ASN A 387 65.05 36.30 -95.15
C ASN A 387 64.46 34.88 -95.28
N GLY A 388 63.87 34.36 -94.20
CA GLY A 388 63.22 33.05 -94.16
C GLY A 388 62.59 32.77 -92.79
N THR A 389 61.40 33.34 -92.57
CA THR A 389 60.37 32.95 -91.58
C THR A 389 60.83 32.45 -90.19
N GLY A 390 60.81 33.37 -89.22
CA GLY A 390 60.27 33.09 -87.87
C GLY A 390 61.17 32.42 -86.83
N GLU A 391 62.35 32.99 -86.52
CA GLU A 391 63.05 32.87 -85.23
C GLU A 391 64.30 33.78 -85.29
N THR A 392 64.39 34.79 -84.42
CA THR A 392 65.61 35.63 -84.31
C THR A 392 66.41 35.16 -83.11
N SER A 393 67.35 34.25 -83.33
CA SER A 393 68.29 33.77 -82.32
C SER A 393 69.60 34.53 -82.43
N PHE A 394 70.00 35.24 -81.37
CA PHE A 394 71.35 35.84 -81.28
C PHE A 394 72.34 34.78 -80.78
N PHE A 395 73.38 34.50 -81.56
CA PHE A 395 74.53 33.71 -81.12
C PHE A 395 75.79 34.59 -81.14
N LEU A 396 76.43 34.78 -79.99
CA LEU A 396 77.80 35.29 -79.90
C LEU A 396 78.74 34.09 -79.71
N ARG A 397 79.70 33.93 -80.62
CA ARG A 397 80.80 32.96 -80.50
C ARG A 397 82.11 33.74 -80.50
N ALA A 398 82.90 33.64 -79.43
CA ALA A 398 84.27 34.12 -79.40
C ALA A 398 85.16 33.16 -78.60
N GLY A 399 86.03 32.45 -79.31
CA GLY A 399 87.37 32.05 -78.91
C GLY A 399 88.23 32.24 -80.17
N GLU A 400 89.49 32.66 -80.19
CA GLU A 400 90.57 32.86 -79.22
C GLU A 400 91.48 33.96 -79.85
N GLY A 401 91.91 35.04 -79.18
CA GLY A 401 93.17 35.14 -78.42
C GLY A 401 94.35 35.75 -79.24
N ILE A 402 95.10 36.68 -78.62
CA ILE A 402 96.46 37.21 -78.99
C ILE A 402 96.46 38.39 -79.99
N GLY A 403 97.15 39.53 -79.83
CA GLY A 403 98.12 40.02 -78.84
C GLY A 403 98.64 41.43 -79.23
N SER A 404 99.29 42.05 -78.26
CA SER A 404 100.16 43.25 -78.20
C SER A 404 100.53 44.08 -79.46
N ASP A 405 100.28 45.39 -79.32
CA ASP A 405 101.24 46.52 -79.48
C ASP A 405 101.56 47.15 -80.86
N THR A 406 101.78 48.47 -80.80
CA THR A 406 102.32 49.44 -81.77
C THR A 406 101.44 50.01 -82.90
N ALA A 407 100.99 51.24 -82.63
CA ALA A 407 101.05 52.47 -83.44
C ALA A 407 100.61 52.44 -84.93
N LEU A 408 99.50 53.13 -85.24
CA LEU A 408 99.39 54.15 -86.31
C LEU A 408 97.98 54.81 -86.32
N GLY A 409 97.92 56.10 -85.95
CA GLY A 409 97.03 57.13 -86.55
C GLY A 409 95.53 57.21 -86.14
N PRO A 410 94.94 58.40 -85.95
CA PRO A 410 93.79 58.60 -85.08
C PRO A 410 92.46 58.67 -85.84
N LEU A 411 91.45 57.89 -85.43
CA LEU A 411 90.00 58.17 -85.50
C LEU A 411 89.22 56.92 -85.04
N LEU A 412 89.30 56.59 -83.75
CA LEU A 412 88.22 55.91 -83.01
C LEU A 412 88.65 55.84 -81.53
N ARG A 413 88.07 56.69 -80.67
CA ARG A 413 88.23 56.56 -79.22
C ARG A 413 87.34 55.43 -78.73
N LEU A 414 87.95 54.26 -78.51
CA LEU A 414 87.40 53.22 -77.66
C LEU A 414 87.55 53.69 -76.21
N ALA A 415 86.43 53.97 -75.53
CA ALA A 415 86.42 54.24 -74.10
C ALA A 415 86.45 52.91 -73.35
N THR A 416 87.64 52.51 -72.91
CA THR A 416 87.80 51.47 -71.88
C THR A 416 87.60 52.14 -70.52
N VAL A 417 86.58 51.74 -69.77
CA VAL A 417 86.40 52.13 -68.36
C VAL A 417 86.86 50.96 -67.48
N PRO A 418 87.84 51.17 -66.58
CA PRO A 418 88.14 50.26 -65.48
C PRO A 418 87.31 50.61 -64.23
N GLY A 419 86.85 49.60 -63.48
CA GLY A 419 86.39 49.76 -62.09
C GLY A 419 84.89 50.04 -61.85
N GLU A 420 84.48 49.63 -60.65
CA GLU A 420 83.17 49.57 -59.95
C GLU A 420 82.06 50.59 -60.30
N TYR A 421 80.82 50.15 -60.08
CA TYR A 421 79.52 50.86 -60.18
C TYR A 421 78.98 51.13 -61.60
N SER A 422 78.21 50.18 -62.11
CA SER A 422 77.39 50.36 -63.31
C SER A 422 76.10 51.11 -62.96
N THR A 423 76.07 52.42 -63.23
CA THR A 423 74.85 53.22 -63.27
C THR A 423 74.10 52.94 -64.58
N VAL A 424 72.88 52.39 -64.47
CA VAL A 424 71.97 52.20 -65.61
C VAL A 424 71.07 53.43 -65.70
N ASN A 425 71.27 54.24 -66.75
CA ASN A 425 70.42 55.39 -67.06
C ASN A 425 69.16 54.92 -67.79
N PHE A 426 68.00 54.98 -67.13
CA PHE A 426 66.71 54.78 -67.80
C PHE A 426 66.25 56.09 -68.44
N GLY A 427 66.33 56.17 -69.76
CA GLY A 427 65.68 57.24 -70.53
C GLY A 427 64.16 57.08 -70.48
N ALA A 428 63.48 58.08 -69.90
CA ALA A 428 62.04 58.33 -69.93
C ALA A 428 61.12 57.39 -69.12
N LEU A 429 61.08 57.59 -67.79
CA LEU A 429 59.90 57.27 -66.96
C LEU A 429 59.19 58.58 -66.60
N HIS A 430 58.08 58.89 -67.27
CA HIS A 430 57.21 60.03 -66.96
C HIS A 430 55.92 59.52 -66.30
N SER A 431 55.64 59.95 -65.07
CA SER A 431 54.41 59.63 -64.33
C SER A 431 53.47 60.84 -64.29
N ARG A 432 52.19 60.64 -64.63
CA ARG A 432 51.16 61.69 -64.68
C ARG A 432 50.30 61.61 -63.42
N SER A 433 50.47 62.57 -62.51
CA SER A 433 49.62 62.72 -61.32
C SER A 433 49.28 64.19 -61.10
N GLY A 434 47.98 64.50 -61.00
CA GLY A 434 47.45 65.77 -60.50
C GLY A 434 46.97 66.79 -61.54
N LYS A 435 45.76 67.34 -61.33
CA LYS A 435 45.24 68.53 -62.02
C LYS A 435 46.20 69.71 -61.76
N GLU A 436 46.57 70.43 -62.80
CA GLU A 436 47.50 71.58 -62.82
C GLU A 436 49.01 71.26 -63.04
N GLY A 437 49.32 70.40 -64.00
CA GLY A 437 50.22 70.73 -65.12
C GLY A 437 51.70 71.14 -64.91
N ASN A 438 52.26 71.11 -63.70
CA ASN A 438 53.68 71.44 -63.47
C ASN A 438 54.52 70.17 -63.27
N TRP A 439 55.50 69.96 -64.15
CA TRP A 439 56.44 68.84 -64.13
C TRP A 439 57.49 69.03 -63.03
N LYS A 440 57.64 68.05 -62.15
CA LYS A 440 58.66 68.01 -61.09
C LYS A 440 59.55 66.80 -61.28
N THR A 441 60.87 67.00 -61.21
CA THR A 441 61.87 65.93 -61.33
C THR A 441 61.81 65.03 -60.09
N LEU A 442 61.70 63.72 -60.31
CA LEU A 442 61.78 62.72 -59.25
C LEU A 442 63.25 62.47 -58.93
N TYR A 443 63.64 62.67 -57.67
CA TYR A 443 64.96 62.27 -57.18
C TYR A 443 64.80 61.00 -56.36
N ILE A 444 65.50 59.95 -56.81
CA ILE A 444 65.66 58.71 -56.04
C ILE A 444 67.11 58.69 -55.60
N ASP A 445 67.30 58.76 -54.29
CA ASP A 445 68.61 58.56 -53.67
C ASP A 445 68.88 57.05 -53.60
N THR A 446 69.85 56.58 -54.38
CA THR A 446 70.16 55.16 -54.52
C THR A 446 70.87 54.56 -53.31
N ASP A 447 71.38 55.40 -52.40
CA ASP A 447 72.08 54.92 -51.20
C ASP A 447 71.13 54.71 -50.02
N THR A 448 70.00 55.43 -50.00
CA THR A 448 69.00 55.37 -48.91
C THR A 448 67.67 54.75 -49.32
N GLY A 449 67.39 54.63 -50.62
CA GLY A 449 66.09 54.19 -51.14
C GLY A 449 64.98 55.23 -50.96
N ASP A 450 65.33 56.46 -50.57
CA ASP A 450 64.39 57.52 -50.27
C ASP A 450 63.93 58.22 -51.56
N ILE A 451 62.62 58.36 -51.72
CA ILE A 451 62.00 58.96 -52.91
C ILE A 451 61.47 60.34 -52.56
N ARG A 452 62.01 61.38 -53.20
CA ARG A 452 61.60 62.78 -52.96
C ARG A 452 61.17 63.46 -54.24
N TRP A 453 60.17 64.33 -54.10
CA TRP A 453 59.66 65.20 -55.16
C TRP A 453 60.32 66.59 -55.01
N GLY A 454 60.96 67.10 -56.06
CA GLY A 454 61.43 68.50 -56.11
C GLY A 454 60.28 69.47 -56.29
#